data_AF-A0A3D4BE58-F1
#
_entry.id   AF-A0A3D4BE58-F1
#
_cell.length_a   1.000
_cell.length_b   1.000
_cell.length_c   1.000
_cell.angle_alpha   90.00
_cell.angle_beta   90.00
_cell.angle_gamma   90.00
#
_symmetry.space_group_name_H-M   'P 1'
#
loop_
_entity.id
_entity.type
_entity.pdbx_description
1 polymer ?
#
loop_
_entity_poly.entity_id
_entity_poly.type
_entity_poly.pdbx_seq_one_letter_code
_entity_poly.pdbx_strand_id
1 'polypeptide(L)'
;MSESLSSPLERQTPISVRAVSVGLILSVTVSFWGQYAADRLGYDPTYAQLPACLILPFLILVIGPNLLFKAFRPTGGLTRGELIAIFAMGWVASMVPDRAMTRYLMAVVTTPYYFGSPENQWPEKFFDYLPDWLVLGDENGAATGFFEGIGSDTPIPWHDWVVPLFWWCSAVAALLWIGACIIVMLRKQWIEHDRLRFPLGEVALHLTGEADPNEPDQPPFFETKM
;
A
#
# COMPACT_ATOMS: atom_id res chain seq x y z
N MET A 1 -11.42 -27.98 41.12
CA MET A 1 -10.15 -27.88 40.37
C MET A 1 -10.49 -27.71 38.90
N SER A 2 -10.74 -26.47 38.49
CA SER A 2 -10.76 -26.01 37.09
C SER A 2 -10.87 -24.47 37.16
N GLU A 3 -9.75 -23.80 37.43
CA GLU A 3 -9.65 -22.37 37.19
C GLU A 3 -9.86 -22.13 35.69
N SER A 4 -10.95 -21.46 35.36
CA SER A 4 -11.13 -20.85 34.05
C SER A 4 -10.12 -19.74 33.91
N LEU A 5 -9.00 -20.02 33.23
CA LEU A 5 -8.10 -19.00 32.69
C LEU A 5 -8.89 -18.18 31.67
N SER A 6 -9.59 -17.15 32.14
CA SER A 6 -10.03 -16.06 31.30
C SER A 6 -8.76 -15.37 30.81
N SER A 7 -8.37 -15.65 29.57
CA SER A 7 -7.33 -14.89 28.90
C SER A 7 -7.68 -13.40 28.98
N PRO A 8 -6.75 -12.51 29.32
CA PRO A 8 -6.96 -11.09 29.09
C PRO A 8 -6.96 -10.92 27.57
N LEU A 9 -8.13 -11.04 26.94
CA LEU A 9 -8.36 -10.40 25.66
C LEU A 9 -8.09 -8.92 25.94
N GLU A 10 -6.89 -8.46 25.59
CA GLU A 10 -6.53 -7.05 25.59
C GLU A 10 -7.73 -6.28 25.07
N ARG A 11 -8.22 -5.32 25.85
CA ARG A 11 -9.27 -4.42 25.40
C ARG A 11 -8.75 -3.76 24.12
N GLN A 12 -9.22 -4.23 22.96
CA GLN A 12 -8.96 -3.58 21.69
C GLN A 12 -9.54 -2.18 21.81
N THR A 13 -8.68 -1.18 21.96
CA THR A 13 -9.10 0.20 21.91
C THR A 13 -9.71 0.43 20.52
N PRO A 14 -10.96 0.92 20.43
CA PRO A 14 -11.57 1.20 19.15
C PRO A 14 -10.68 2.18 18.38
N ILE A 15 -10.44 1.89 17.10
CA ILE A 15 -9.62 2.74 16.23
C ILE A 15 -10.27 4.13 16.20
N SER A 16 -9.50 5.16 16.58
CA SER A 16 -10.01 6.52 16.62
C SER A 16 -10.14 7.10 15.20
N VAL A 17 -11.11 7.99 15.00
CA VAL A 17 -11.25 8.74 13.74
C VAL A 17 -9.96 9.53 13.43
N ARG A 18 -9.28 10.04 14.45
CA ARG A 18 -7.99 10.72 14.32
C ARG A 18 -6.95 9.81 13.65
N ALA A 19 -6.83 8.56 14.10
CA ALA A 19 -5.87 7.62 13.53
C ALA A 19 -6.18 7.30 12.07
N VAL A 20 -7.46 7.14 11.72
CA VAL A 20 -7.88 6.97 10.33
C VAL A 20 -7.48 8.19 9.49
N SER A 21 -7.75 9.42 9.95
CA SER A 21 -7.38 10.63 9.22
C SER A 21 -5.86 10.77 9.04
N VAL A 22 -5.07 10.53 10.08
CA VAL A 22 -3.59 10.56 9.97
C VAL A 22 -3.11 9.46 9.02
N GLY A 23 -3.66 8.26 9.13
CA GLY A 23 -3.33 7.13 8.27
C GLY A 23 -3.66 7.40 6.80
N LEU A 24 -4.79 8.04 6.50
CA LEU A 24 -5.16 8.43 5.13
C LEU A 24 -4.20 9.48 4.56
N ILE A 25 -3.86 10.51 5.34
CA ILE A 25 -2.90 11.55 4.93
C ILE A 25 -1.53 10.91 4.65
N LEU A 26 -1.07 10.04 5.55
CA LEU A 26 0.16 9.28 5.36
C LEU A 26 0.10 8.44 4.09
N SER A 27 -0.99 7.70 3.88
CA SER A 27 -1.19 6.83 2.72
C SER A 27 -1.07 7.61 1.41
N VAL A 28 -1.78 8.75 1.28
CA VAL A 28 -1.69 9.62 0.10
C VAL A 28 -0.26 10.13 -0.10
N THR A 29 0.39 10.56 0.98
CA THR A 29 1.77 11.06 0.94
C THR A 29 2.73 9.97 0.45
N VAL A 30 2.62 8.77 1.00
CA VAL A 30 3.48 7.62 0.70
C VAL A 30 3.28 7.15 -0.75
N SER A 31 2.03 7.00 -1.20
CA SER A 31 1.72 6.58 -2.57
C SER A 31 2.22 7.61 -3.61
N PHE A 32 2.00 8.91 -3.36
CA PHE A 32 2.42 9.95 -4.30
C PHE A 32 3.95 10.13 -4.30
N TRP A 33 4.55 10.20 -3.11
CA TRP A 33 6.00 10.36 -2.97
C TRP A 33 6.77 9.19 -3.58
N GLY A 34 6.31 7.96 -3.33
CA GLY A 34 6.96 6.76 -3.87
C GLY A 34 7.03 6.79 -5.40
N GLN A 35 5.91 7.08 -6.05
CA GLN A 35 5.83 7.19 -7.51
C GLN A 35 6.64 8.37 -8.06
N TYR A 36 6.54 9.55 -7.42
CA TYR A 36 7.32 10.71 -7.82
C TYR A 36 8.83 10.45 -7.75
N ALA A 37 9.31 9.83 -6.67
CA ALA A 37 10.71 9.48 -6.51
C ALA A 37 11.16 8.47 -7.59
N ALA A 38 10.37 7.43 -7.83
CA ALA A 38 10.66 6.41 -8.84
C ALA A 38 10.76 6.97 -10.26
N ASP A 39 9.81 7.84 -10.65
CA ASP A 39 9.68 8.30 -12.03
C ASP A 39 10.50 9.57 -12.34
N ARG A 40 10.68 10.46 -11.36
CA ARG A 40 11.39 11.74 -11.57
C ARG A 40 12.82 11.75 -11.02
N LEU A 41 13.08 11.05 -9.91
CA LEU A 41 14.40 11.07 -9.26
C LEU A 41 15.25 9.84 -9.63
N GLY A 42 14.65 8.83 -10.25
CA GLY A 42 15.38 7.68 -10.82
C GLY A 42 15.85 6.64 -9.80
N TYR A 43 15.44 6.74 -8.53
CA TYR A 43 15.64 5.71 -7.52
C TYR A 43 14.29 5.16 -7.04
N ASP A 44 14.26 3.89 -6.66
CA ASP A 44 13.01 3.16 -6.35
C ASP A 44 12.89 2.91 -4.84
N PRO A 45 12.20 3.79 -4.08
CA PRO A 45 12.02 3.59 -2.64
C PRO A 45 10.94 2.55 -2.31
N THR A 46 10.26 1.99 -3.32
CA THR A 46 9.14 1.05 -3.20
C THR A 46 9.58 -0.43 -3.25
N TYR A 47 10.78 -0.72 -3.76
CA TYR A 47 11.26 -2.08 -4.00
C TYR A 47 11.44 -2.97 -2.75
N ALA A 48 11.74 -2.39 -1.59
CA ALA A 48 11.99 -3.15 -0.36
C ALA A 48 10.67 -3.64 0.29
N GLN A 49 10.70 -4.79 0.98
CA GLN A 49 9.54 -5.32 1.73
C GLN A 49 9.05 -4.36 2.84
N LEU A 50 9.97 -3.54 3.36
CA LEU A 50 9.68 -2.35 4.16
C LEU A 50 10.12 -1.12 3.34
N PRO A 51 9.23 -0.58 2.49
CA PRO A 51 9.58 0.51 1.59
C PRO A 51 10.10 1.74 2.34
N ALA A 52 11.19 2.34 1.86
CA ALA A 52 11.72 3.57 2.43
C ALA A 52 10.71 4.73 2.29
N CYS A 53 9.87 4.69 1.26
CA CYS A 53 8.77 5.62 1.06
C CYS A 53 7.70 5.54 2.16
N LEU A 54 7.62 4.44 2.91
CA LEU A 54 6.78 4.32 4.11
C LEU A 54 7.55 4.74 5.36
N ILE A 55 8.72 4.14 5.59
CA ILE A 55 9.44 4.26 6.86
C ILE A 55 9.80 5.72 7.14
N LEU A 56 10.34 6.45 6.16
CA LEU A 56 10.75 7.84 6.38
C LEU A 56 9.56 8.76 6.70
N PRO A 57 8.46 8.78 5.91
CA PRO A 57 7.27 9.56 6.26
C PRO A 57 6.63 9.11 7.57
N PHE A 58 6.62 7.82 7.89
CA PHE A 58 6.08 7.35 9.16
C PHE A 58 6.87 7.88 10.36
N LEU A 59 8.20 7.81 10.31
CA LEU A 59 9.07 8.35 11.36
C LEU A 59 8.92 9.88 11.50
N ILE A 60 8.93 10.61 10.39
CA ILE A 60 8.97 12.08 10.38
C ILE A 60 7.59 12.70 10.60
N LEU A 61 6.52 12.12 10.05
CA LEU A 61 5.17 12.72 10.06
C LEU A 61 4.28 12.14 11.16
N VAL A 62 4.60 10.94 11.68
CA VAL A 62 3.79 10.30 12.73
C VAL A 62 4.56 10.20 14.03
N ILE A 63 5.71 9.51 14.07
CA ILE A 63 6.44 9.29 15.33
C ILE A 63 7.00 10.60 15.89
N GLY A 64 7.74 11.38 15.09
CA GLY A 64 8.37 12.62 15.54
C GLY A 64 7.38 13.61 16.17
N PRO A 65 6.28 13.99 15.47
CA PRO A 65 5.25 14.86 16.00
C PRO A 65 4.53 14.28 17.22
N ASN A 66 4.30 12.96 17.25
CA ASN A 66 3.68 12.29 18.38
C ASN A 66 4.55 12.34 19.64
N LEU A 67 5.86 12.10 19.51
CA LEU A 67 6.81 12.21 20.62
C LEU A 67 6.91 13.65 21.14
N LEU A 68 7.01 14.62 20.22
CA LEU A 68 7.02 16.04 20.58
C LEU A 68 5.73 16.43 21.30
N PHE A 69 4.57 15.98 20.81
CA PHE A 69 3.30 16.26 21.46
C PHE A 69 3.18 15.63 22.84
N LYS A 70 3.65 14.38 23.01
CA LYS A 70 3.69 13.71 24.32
C LYS A 70 4.62 14.40 25.31
N ALA A 71 5.72 15.00 24.85
CA ALA A 71 6.63 15.77 25.70
C ALA A 71 5.93 16.98 26.34
N PHE A 72 4.97 17.61 25.64
CA PHE A 72 4.19 18.72 26.17
C PHE A 72 2.89 18.29 26.86
N ARG A 73 2.25 17.21 26.39
CA ARG A 73 1.00 16.66 26.93
C ARG A 73 1.05 15.13 26.98
N PRO A 74 1.48 14.54 28.11
CA PRO A 74 1.71 13.09 28.24
C PRO A 74 0.49 12.23 27.88
N THR A 75 -0.72 12.73 28.11
CA THR A 75 -1.99 12.01 27.90
C THR A 75 -2.61 12.22 26.51
N GLY A 76 -2.05 13.11 25.68
CA GLY A 76 -2.69 13.52 24.41
C GLY A 76 -2.23 12.78 23.16
N GLY A 77 -1.14 12.01 23.24
CA GLY A 77 -0.54 11.37 22.07
C GLY A 77 -1.36 10.23 21.46
N LEU A 78 -0.87 9.72 20.33
CA LEU A 78 -1.36 8.48 19.72
C LEU A 78 -1.03 7.29 20.62
N THR A 79 -2.00 6.41 20.76
CA THR A 79 -1.89 5.10 21.40
C THR A 79 -1.18 4.11 20.49
N ARG A 80 -0.68 3.01 21.07
CA ARG A 80 -0.01 1.94 20.31
C ARG A 80 -0.90 1.38 19.20
N GLY A 81 -2.16 1.08 19.51
CA GLY A 81 -3.13 0.60 18.51
C GLY A 81 -3.37 1.57 17.36
N GLU A 82 -3.42 2.88 17.65
CA GLU A 82 -3.52 3.91 16.60
C GLU A 82 -2.27 3.96 15.71
N LEU A 83 -1.07 3.85 16.29
CA LEU A 83 0.19 3.84 15.53
C LEU A 83 0.31 2.60 14.64
N ILE A 84 -0.05 1.41 15.15
CA ILE A 84 -0.08 0.17 14.36
C ILE A 84 -1.07 0.29 13.21
N ALA A 85 -2.26 0.84 13.45
CA ALA A 85 -3.26 1.06 12.39
C ALA A 85 -2.74 2.03 11.31
N ILE A 86 -2.15 3.16 11.71
CA ILE A 86 -1.55 4.14 10.79
C ILE A 86 -0.42 3.49 9.96
N PHE A 87 0.44 2.70 10.60
CA PHE A 87 1.53 1.99 9.92
C PHE A 87 0.98 0.99 8.90
N ALA A 88 -0.02 0.17 9.28
CA ALA A 88 -0.64 -0.80 8.40
C ALA A 88 -1.30 -0.13 7.18
N MET A 89 -1.99 1.00 7.37
CA MET A 89 -2.57 1.79 6.28
C MET A 89 -1.48 2.28 5.31
N GLY A 90 -0.42 2.90 5.85
CA GLY A 90 0.70 3.37 5.04
C GLY A 90 1.42 2.24 4.30
N TRP A 91 1.50 1.05 4.89
CA TRP A 91 2.16 -0.10 4.29
C TRP A 91 1.38 -0.69 3.11
N VAL A 92 0.06 -0.80 3.23
CA VAL A 92 -0.78 -1.15 2.08
C VAL A 92 -0.62 -0.09 0.99
N ALA A 93 -0.60 1.19 1.37
CA ALA A 93 -0.45 2.31 0.45
C ALA A 93 0.94 2.43 -0.22
N SER A 94 1.98 1.83 0.38
CA SER A 94 3.32 1.78 -0.23
C SER A 94 3.53 0.59 -1.16
N MET A 95 2.79 -0.52 -0.95
CA MET A 95 2.98 -1.74 -1.74
C MET A 95 2.03 -1.87 -2.93
N VAL A 96 0.78 -1.40 -2.80
CA VAL A 96 -0.23 -1.58 -3.87
C VAL A 96 0.13 -0.76 -5.12
N PRO A 97 0.33 0.57 -5.03
CA PRO A 97 0.88 1.34 -6.13
C PRO A 97 2.40 1.22 -6.11
N ASP A 98 2.94 0.02 -6.28
CA ASP A 98 4.37 -0.15 -6.57
C ASP A 98 4.66 0.29 -8.01
N ARG A 99 5.89 0.74 -8.26
CA ARG A 99 6.35 1.20 -9.59
C ARG A 99 6.05 0.18 -10.68
N ALA A 100 6.27 -1.11 -10.42
CA ALA A 100 5.99 -2.15 -11.41
C ALA A 100 4.50 -2.19 -11.75
N MET A 101 3.62 -2.23 -10.73
CA MET A 101 2.18 -2.29 -10.92
C MET A 101 1.66 -1.12 -11.75
N THR A 102 1.99 0.12 -11.34
CA THR A 102 1.55 1.32 -12.05
C THR A 102 2.06 1.32 -13.49
N ARG A 103 3.34 1.04 -13.72
CA ARG A 103 3.94 1.04 -15.05
C ARG A 103 3.35 -0.02 -15.97
N TYR A 104 3.17 -1.25 -15.49
CA TYR A 104 2.59 -2.33 -16.28
C TYR A 104 1.12 -2.08 -16.58
N LEU A 105 0.35 -1.61 -15.59
CA LEU A 105 -1.05 -1.29 -15.77
C LEU A 105 -1.21 -0.19 -16.83
N MET A 106 -0.46 0.90 -16.71
CA MET A 106 -0.52 1.99 -17.68
C MET A 106 -0.11 1.51 -19.08
N ALA A 107 0.92 0.68 -19.21
CA ALA A 107 1.31 0.09 -20.48
C ALA A 107 0.18 -0.78 -21.08
N VAL A 108 -0.46 -1.64 -20.29
CA VAL A 108 -1.56 -2.49 -20.79
C VAL A 108 -2.73 -1.62 -21.28
N VAL A 109 -3.04 -0.54 -20.56
CA VAL A 109 -4.16 0.35 -20.89
C VAL A 109 -3.87 1.19 -22.14
N THR A 110 -2.67 1.74 -22.30
CA THR A 110 -2.41 2.76 -23.34
C THR A 110 -1.77 2.22 -24.62
N THR A 111 -1.06 1.09 -24.55
CA THR A 111 -0.26 0.61 -25.69
C THR A 111 -1.06 0.11 -26.90
N PRO A 112 -2.22 -0.57 -26.78
CA PRO A 112 -2.83 -1.24 -27.93
C PRO A 112 -3.16 -0.26 -29.07
N TYR A 113 -3.86 0.83 -28.76
CA TYR A 113 -4.26 1.82 -29.76
C TYR A 113 -3.12 2.73 -30.23
N TYR A 114 -2.13 3.02 -29.38
CA TYR A 114 -0.98 3.86 -29.76
C TYR A 114 0.05 3.12 -30.63
N PHE A 115 0.35 1.85 -30.31
CA PHE A 115 1.33 1.05 -31.05
C PHE A 115 0.72 0.16 -32.14
N GLY A 116 -0.60 0.23 -32.36
CA GLY A 116 -1.27 -0.51 -33.43
C GLY A 116 -0.71 -0.11 -34.80
N SER A 117 -0.24 -1.08 -35.58
CA SER A 117 0.35 -0.82 -36.89
C SER A 117 0.03 -1.93 -37.90
N PRO A 118 0.09 -1.67 -39.21
CA PRO A 118 -0.10 -2.71 -40.23
C PRO A 118 0.91 -3.87 -40.11
N GLU A 119 2.10 -3.61 -39.56
CA GLU A 119 3.15 -4.63 -39.37
C GLU A 119 2.82 -5.61 -38.24
N ASN A 120 2.25 -5.13 -37.12
CA ASN A 120 1.85 -6.00 -36.01
C ASN A 120 0.45 -6.60 -36.21
N GLN A 121 -0.33 -6.05 -37.13
CA GLN A 121 -1.67 -6.52 -37.50
C GLN A 121 -2.65 -6.56 -36.32
N TRP A 122 -2.38 -5.79 -35.26
CA TRP A 122 -3.26 -5.74 -34.08
C TRP A 122 -4.64 -5.18 -34.41
N PRO A 123 -4.77 -4.09 -35.21
CA PRO A 123 -6.08 -3.57 -35.57
C PRO A 123 -6.94 -4.62 -36.30
N GLU A 124 -6.36 -5.37 -37.24
CA GLU A 124 -7.12 -6.31 -38.07
C GLU A 124 -7.41 -7.64 -37.37
N LYS A 125 -6.58 -8.06 -36.40
CA LYS A 125 -6.67 -9.41 -35.80
C LYS A 125 -7.10 -9.43 -34.34
N PHE A 126 -6.89 -8.34 -33.60
CA PHE A 126 -7.03 -8.35 -32.14
C PHE A 126 -8.06 -7.34 -31.62
N PHE A 127 -8.21 -6.18 -32.24
CA PHE A 127 -9.06 -5.11 -31.71
C PHE A 127 -10.54 -5.52 -31.60
N ASP A 128 -11.05 -6.35 -32.52
CA ASP A 128 -12.42 -6.91 -32.44
C ASP A 128 -12.69 -7.73 -31.17
N TYR A 129 -11.64 -8.25 -30.52
CA TYR A 129 -11.73 -9.03 -29.27
C TYR A 129 -11.39 -8.21 -28.04
N LEU A 130 -10.97 -6.95 -28.21
CA LEU A 130 -10.51 -6.08 -27.15
C LEU A 130 -11.68 -5.22 -26.67
N PRO A 131 -12.17 -5.41 -25.43
CA PRO A 131 -13.29 -4.62 -24.96
C PRO A 131 -12.89 -3.15 -24.76
N ASP A 132 -13.75 -2.23 -25.21
CA ASP A 132 -13.50 -0.78 -25.12
C ASP A 132 -13.37 -0.28 -23.67
N TRP A 133 -13.93 -1.01 -22.71
CA TRP A 133 -13.81 -0.68 -21.29
C TRP A 133 -12.49 -1.11 -20.66
N LEU A 134 -11.66 -1.90 -21.36
CA LEU A 134 -10.42 -2.47 -20.82
C LEU A 134 -9.19 -1.60 -21.11
N VAL A 135 -9.20 -0.89 -22.22
CA VAL A 135 -8.05 -0.16 -22.76
C VAL A 135 -8.45 1.26 -23.15
N LEU A 136 -7.46 2.14 -23.28
CA LEU A 136 -7.66 3.51 -23.69
C LEU A 136 -7.76 3.58 -25.21
N GLY A 137 -8.94 3.91 -25.73
CA GLY A 137 -9.15 4.22 -27.13
C GLY A 137 -8.47 5.52 -27.55
N ASP A 138 -8.27 5.71 -28.87
CA ASP A 138 -7.61 6.91 -29.41
C ASP A 138 -8.52 7.80 -30.27
N GLU A 139 -9.85 7.63 -30.19
CA GLU A 139 -10.82 8.42 -30.96
C GLU A 139 -10.68 9.93 -30.72
N ASN A 140 -10.34 10.33 -29.49
CA ASN A 140 -10.10 11.72 -29.09
C ASN A 140 -8.60 12.05 -28.94
N GLY A 141 -7.70 11.17 -29.40
CA GLY A 141 -6.26 11.33 -29.24
C GLY A 141 -5.77 11.09 -27.80
N ALA A 142 -6.52 10.35 -26.98
CA ALA A 142 -6.18 10.13 -25.57
C ALA A 142 -4.96 9.22 -25.38
N ALA A 143 -4.83 8.16 -26.18
CA ALA A 143 -3.69 7.25 -26.13
C ALA A 143 -2.44 7.91 -26.73
N THR A 144 -2.59 8.59 -27.88
CA THR A 144 -1.50 9.37 -28.49
C THR A 144 -1.03 10.49 -27.58
N GLY A 145 -1.96 11.25 -26.99
CA GLY A 145 -1.67 12.32 -26.03
C GLY A 145 -0.97 11.85 -24.76
N PHE A 146 -1.13 10.58 -24.36
CA PHE A 146 -0.39 10.01 -23.23
C PHE A 146 1.11 9.86 -23.52
N PHE A 147 1.47 9.43 -24.74
CA PHE A 147 2.87 9.19 -25.12
C PHE A 147 3.55 10.43 -25.69
N GLU A 148 2.87 11.17 -26.55
CA GLU A 148 3.42 12.35 -27.23
C GLU A 148 3.25 13.64 -26.42
N GLY A 149 2.35 13.61 -25.43
CA GLY A 149 1.96 14.76 -24.63
C GLY A 149 0.77 15.51 -25.24
N ILE A 150 -0.06 16.07 -24.37
CA ILE A 150 -1.14 16.98 -24.75
C ILE A 150 -0.63 18.43 -24.63
N GLY A 151 -0.99 19.30 -25.59
CA GLY A 151 -0.62 20.71 -25.55
C GLY A 151 -1.07 21.40 -24.26
N SER A 152 -0.39 22.49 -23.86
CA SER A 152 -0.65 23.18 -22.58
C SER A 152 -2.08 23.70 -22.42
N ASP A 153 -2.75 23.98 -23.53
CA ASP A 153 -4.12 24.52 -23.55
C ASP A 153 -5.19 23.43 -23.70
N THR A 154 -4.79 22.16 -23.82
CA THR A 154 -5.70 21.02 -23.98
C THR A 154 -5.92 20.37 -22.62
N PRO A 155 -7.18 20.28 -22.12
CA PRO A 155 -7.45 19.57 -20.88
C PRO A 155 -7.19 18.07 -21.04
N ILE A 156 -6.81 17.40 -19.95
CA ILE A 156 -6.67 15.94 -19.92
C ILE A 156 -8.04 15.31 -20.23
N PRO A 157 -8.13 14.34 -21.17
CA PRO A 157 -9.38 13.72 -21.60
C PRO A 157 -9.89 12.68 -20.57
N TRP A 158 -10.18 13.11 -19.34
CA TRP A 158 -10.58 12.24 -18.22
C TRP A 158 -11.76 11.32 -18.52
N HIS A 159 -12.65 11.74 -19.43
CA HIS A 159 -13.77 10.93 -19.93
C HIS A 159 -13.29 9.59 -20.50
N ASP A 160 -12.21 9.57 -21.28
CA ASP A 160 -11.72 8.35 -21.93
C ASP A 160 -10.97 7.44 -20.93
N TRP A 161 -10.42 8.04 -19.88
CA TRP A 161 -9.69 7.33 -18.83
C TRP A 161 -10.58 6.71 -17.76
N VAL A 162 -11.74 7.30 -17.47
CA VAL A 162 -12.55 6.91 -16.31
C VAL A 162 -13.03 5.45 -16.41
N VAL A 163 -13.40 5.00 -17.62
CA VAL A 163 -13.94 3.66 -17.82
C VAL A 163 -12.85 2.58 -17.66
N PRO A 164 -11.69 2.63 -18.35
CA PRO A 164 -10.61 1.68 -18.11
C PRO A 164 -10.11 1.68 -16.68
N LEU A 165 -9.87 2.87 -16.10
CA LEU A 165 -9.36 2.96 -14.73
C LEU A 165 -10.36 2.40 -13.71
N PHE A 166 -11.66 2.61 -13.91
CA PHE A 166 -12.68 2.06 -13.02
C PHE A 166 -12.63 0.53 -12.99
N TRP A 167 -12.59 -0.13 -14.15
CA TRP A 167 -12.57 -1.58 -14.24
C TRP A 167 -11.28 -2.19 -13.71
N TRP A 168 -10.12 -1.60 -14.04
CA TRP A 168 -8.84 -2.05 -13.52
C TRP A 168 -8.72 -1.87 -12.00
N CYS A 169 -9.12 -0.72 -11.46
CA CYS A 169 -9.16 -0.49 -10.02
C CYS A 169 -10.11 -1.47 -9.32
N SER A 170 -11.26 -1.75 -9.93
CA SER A 170 -12.22 -2.74 -9.41
C SER A 170 -11.63 -4.15 -9.39
N ALA A 171 -10.92 -4.55 -10.45
CA ALA A 171 -10.25 -5.84 -10.52
C ALA A 171 -9.13 -5.96 -9.45
N VAL A 172 -8.32 -4.92 -9.28
CA VAL A 172 -7.29 -4.86 -8.22
C VAL A 172 -7.94 -4.93 -6.83
N ALA A 173 -9.01 -4.17 -6.59
CA ALA A 173 -9.73 -4.20 -5.32
C ALA A 173 -10.31 -5.59 -5.02
N ALA A 174 -10.89 -6.26 -6.02
CA ALA A 174 -11.39 -7.63 -5.88
C ALA A 174 -10.26 -8.62 -5.55
N LEU A 175 -9.10 -8.49 -6.20
CA LEU A 175 -7.95 -9.35 -5.92
C LEU A 175 -7.42 -9.15 -4.49
N LEU A 176 -7.30 -7.91 -4.04
CA LEU A 176 -6.90 -7.57 -2.67
C LEU A 176 -7.93 -8.10 -1.66
N TRP A 177 -9.22 -8.02 -1.98
CA TRP A 177 -10.29 -8.53 -1.14
C TRP A 177 -10.23 -10.05 -1.00
N ILE A 178 -10.04 -10.77 -2.10
CA ILE A 178 -9.84 -12.23 -2.09
C ILE A 178 -8.61 -12.58 -1.24
N GLY A 179 -7.50 -11.87 -1.42
CA GLY A 179 -6.30 -12.04 -0.59
C GLY A 179 -6.58 -11.84 0.89
N ALA A 180 -7.34 -10.80 1.25
CA ALA A 180 -7.76 -10.56 2.63
C ALA A 180 -8.62 -11.70 3.18
N CYS A 181 -9.56 -12.25 2.39
CA CYS A 181 -10.36 -13.41 2.78
C CYS A 181 -9.48 -14.65 3.05
N ILE A 182 -8.51 -14.93 2.17
CA ILE A 182 -7.56 -16.04 2.35
C ILE A 182 -6.76 -15.85 3.64
N ILE A 183 -6.23 -14.65 3.89
CA ILE A 183 -5.50 -14.35 5.13
C ILE A 183 -6.39 -14.58 6.35
N VAL A 184 -7.64 -14.13 6.34
CA VAL A 184 -8.58 -14.33 7.47
C VAL A 184 -8.85 -15.82 7.73
N MET A 185 -9.00 -16.62 6.68
CA MET A 185 -9.20 -18.07 6.79
C MET A 185 -7.95 -18.78 7.33
N LEU A 186 -6.77 -18.42 6.82
CA LEU A 186 -5.51 -19.08 7.16
C LEU A 186 -4.87 -18.55 8.44
N ARG A 187 -5.27 -17.36 8.96
CA ARG A 187 -4.61 -16.76 10.13
C ARG A 187 -4.53 -17.71 11.31
N LYS A 188 -5.60 -18.47 11.57
CA LYS A 188 -5.68 -19.37 12.73
C LYS A 188 -4.75 -20.57 12.55
N GLN A 189 -4.69 -21.11 11.33
CA GLN A 189 -3.76 -22.19 10.97
C GLN A 189 -2.32 -21.71 11.14
N TRP A 190 -1.96 -20.58 10.54
CA TRP A 190 -0.60 -20.04 10.57
C TRP A 190 -0.12 -19.71 11.98
N ILE A 191 -0.98 -19.11 12.82
CA ILE A 191 -0.62 -18.69 14.17
C ILE A 191 -0.58 -19.88 15.14
N GLU A 192 -1.63 -20.70 15.18
CA GLU A 192 -1.78 -21.71 16.24
C GLU A 192 -1.06 -23.03 15.91
N HIS A 193 -1.10 -23.46 14.65
CA HIS A 193 -0.58 -24.78 14.24
C HIS A 193 0.83 -24.67 13.65
N ASP A 194 1.00 -23.78 12.68
CA ASP A 194 2.29 -23.66 11.96
C ASP A 194 3.27 -22.75 12.73
N ARG A 195 2.77 -21.98 13.71
CA ARG A 195 3.52 -21.01 14.51
C ARG A 195 4.41 -20.12 13.64
N LEU A 196 3.85 -19.70 12.51
CA LEU A 196 4.53 -18.89 11.52
C LEU A 196 4.91 -17.56 12.16
N ARG A 197 6.20 -17.23 12.12
CA ARG A 197 6.67 -15.91 12.54
C ARG A 197 6.42 -14.89 11.43
N PHE A 198 6.15 -13.65 11.83
CA PHE A 198 5.92 -12.53 10.91
C PHE A 198 7.00 -11.46 11.12
N PRO A 199 8.25 -11.68 10.66
CA PRO A 199 9.37 -10.77 10.95
C PRO A 199 9.10 -9.32 10.54
N LEU A 200 8.39 -9.13 9.42
CA LEU A 200 8.02 -7.80 8.95
C LEU A 200 7.02 -7.12 9.92
N GLY A 201 6.07 -7.88 10.47
CA GLY A 201 5.14 -7.39 11.48
C GLY A 201 5.84 -7.04 12.80
N GLU A 202 6.85 -7.81 13.20
CA GLU A 202 7.68 -7.53 14.37
C GLU A 202 8.39 -6.18 14.25
N VAL A 203 8.87 -5.80 13.07
CA VAL A 203 9.46 -4.46 12.84
C VAL A 203 8.43 -3.36 13.09
N ALA A 204 7.20 -3.53 12.61
CA ALA A 204 6.11 -2.57 12.85
C ALA A 204 5.80 -2.44 14.36
N LEU A 205 5.79 -3.56 15.09
CA LEU A 205 5.55 -3.57 16.53
C LEU A 205 6.67 -2.88 17.31
N HIS A 206 7.94 -3.15 16.99
CA HIS A 206 9.08 -2.49 17.60
C HIS A 206 9.09 -0.97 17.33
N LEU A 207 8.82 -0.56 16.08
CA LEU A 207 8.74 0.86 15.71
C LEU A 207 7.58 1.59 16.41
N THR A 208 6.51 0.88 16.75
CA THR A 208 5.33 1.44 17.42
C THR A 208 5.34 1.26 18.94
N GLY A 209 6.41 0.67 19.47
CA GLY A 209 6.68 0.53 20.91
C GLY A 209 6.28 -0.84 21.44
N GLU A 210 7.24 -1.78 21.40
CA GLU A 210 7.27 -2.95 22.26
C GLU A 210 8.66 -3.00 22.91
N ALA A 211 8.71 -2.53 24.16
CA ALA A 211 9.54 -3.13 25.18
C ALA A 211 8.53 -3.55 26.25
N ASP A 212 8.21 -4.83 26.29
CA ASP A 212 7.49 -5.38 27.45
C ASP A 212 8.39 -5.13 28.68
N PRO A 213 7.91 -4.42 29.72
CA PRO A 213 8.71 -4.17 30.93
C PRO A 213 9.14 -5.45 31.67
N ASN A 214 8.62 -6.63 31.29
CA ASN A 214 9.04 -7.94 31.80
C ASN A 214 9.90 -8.75 30.82
N GLU A 215 10.20 -8.23 29.63
CA GLU A 215 11.07 -8.91 28.68
C GLU A 215 12.50 -8.39 28.86
N PRO A 216 13.50 -9.27 29.11
CA PRO A 216 14.87 -8.84 29.28
C PRO A 216 15.35 -8.11 28.02
N ASP A 217 16.18 -7.08 28.23
CA ASP A 217 16.70 -6.08 27.28
C ASP A 217 17.46 -6.64 26.04
N GLN A 218 17.41 -7.95 25.80
CA GLN A 218 18.03 -8.63 24.67
C GLN A 218 16.97 -9.30 23.79
N PRO A 219 16.89 -8.94 22.49
CA PRO A 219 16.07 -9.71 21.57
C PRO A 219 16.62 -11.14 21.49
N PRO A 220 15.76 -12.18 21.45
CA PRO A 220 16.17 -13.60 21.46
C PRO A 220 17.00 -14.01 20.23
N PHE A 221 17.29 -13.10 19.31
CA PHE A 221 18.17 -13.29 18.16
C PHE A 221 19.65 -13.48 18.54
N PHE A 222 20.09 -13.01 19.71
CA PHE A 222 21.50 -13.08 20.13
C PHE A 222 21.85 -14.25 21.06
N GLU A 223 20.89 -15.11 21.43
CA GLU A 223 21.22 -16.35 22.14
C GLU A 223 21.71 -17.42 21.16
N THR A 224 22.98 -17.31 20.77
CA THR A 224 23.68 -18.47 20.21
C THR A 224 24.00 -19.39 21.39
N LYS A 225 23.20 -20.44 21.59
CA LYS A 225 23.57 -21.52 22.51
C LYS A 225 24.86 -22.17 21.99
N MET A 226 25.98 -21.88 22.64
CA MET A 226 27.16 -22.77 22.63
C MET A 226 26.95 -23.87 23.68
#